data_AF-A0A952YGE1-F1
#
_entry.id   AF-A0A952YGE1-F1
#
_cell.length_a   1.000
_cell.length_b   1.000
_cell.length_c   1.000
_cell.angle_alpha   90.00
_cell.angle_beta   90.00
_cell.angle_gamma   90.00
#
_symmetry.space_group_name_H-M   'P 1'
#
loop_
_entity.id
_entity.type
_entity.pdbx_description
1 polymer ?
#
loop_
_entity_poly.entity_id
_entity_poly.type
_entity_poly.pdbx_seq_one_letter_code
_entity_poly.pdbx_strand_id
1 'polypeptide(L)'
;MKFIFDVWLSAVVLLFTAALAPSVPDAEAQGRRAECLLFIDGRDVIRGTCMFSPIGRDGSFQIMSLNGSSFAQVQVERPGVAQGYWNGGAYQGHAHDNLGTLTRKEACWSNDSASVCAW
;
A
#
# COMPACT_ATOMS: atom_id res chain seq x y z
N MET A 1 -60.62 -54.97 -20.02
CA MET A 1 -60.53 -54.80 -18.56
C MET A 1 -59.28 -53.99 -18.24
N LYS A 2 -59.42 -53.08 -17.29
CA LYS A 2 -58.62 -51.90 -16.89
C LYS A 2 -57.38 -52.29 -16.08
N PHE A 3 -56.25 -51.56 -16.20
CA PHE A 3 -55.17 -51.30 -15.21
C PHE A 3 -54.06 -50.50 -15.95
N ILE A 4 -54.08 -49.17 -16.09
CA ILE A 4 -53.71 -48.08 -15.15
C ILE A 4 -52.55 -48.44 -14.21
N PHE A 5 -51.35 -47.88 -14.49
CA PHE A 5 -50.38 -47.44 -13.49
C PHE A 5 -49.60 -46.21 -14.00
N ASP A 6 -49.76 -45.13 -13.24
CA ASP A 6 -49.10 -43.82 -13.32
C ASP A 6 -47.57 -43.90 -13.27
N VAL A 7 -46.90 -43.24 -14.20
CA VAL A 7 -45.48 -42.86 -14.09
C VAL A 7 -45.42 -41.38 -13.75
N TRP A 8 -45.13 -41.11 -12.49
CA TRP A 8 -44.93 -39.78 -11.94
C TRP A 8 -43.71 -39.10 -12.58
N LEU A 9 -43.94 -37.93 -13.18
CA LEU A 9 -42.93 -37.05 -13.75
C LEU A 9 -42.25 -36.26 -12.62
N SER A 10 -41.17 -36.79 -12.04
CA SER A 10 -40.37 -36.05 -11.06
C SER A 10 -39.57 -34.96 -11.75
N ALA A 11 -39.99 -33.71 -11.56
CA ALA A 11 -39.22 -32.52 -11.92
C ALA A 11 -37.92 -32.46 -11.09
N VAL A 12 -36.77 -32.60 -11.75
CA VAL A 12 -35.46 -32.39 -11.13
C VAL A 12 -35.20 -30.89 -11.07
N VAL A 13 -35.41 -30.30 -9.89
CA VAL A 13 -35.02 -28.91 -9.60
C VAL A 13 -33.51 -28.89 -9.34
N LEU A 14 -32.73 -28.41 -10.31
CA LEU A 14 -31.31 -28.14 -10.15
C LEU A 14 -31.14 -26.90 -9.25
N LEU A 15 -30.89 -27.14 -7.96
CA LEU A 15 -30.48 -26.11 -7.00
C LEU A 15 -29.05 -25.64 -7.32
N PHE A 16 -28.93 -24.48 -7.97
CA PHE A 16 -27.66 -23.75 -8.07
C PHE A 16 -27.30 -23.22 -6.68
N THR A 17 -26.42 -23.93 -5.96
CA THR A 17 -25.79 -23.43 -4.75
C THR A 17 -24.74 -22.40 -5.13
N ALA A 18 -25.09 -21.11 -5.06
CA ALA A 18 -24.13 -20.03 -5.13
C ALA A 18 -23.18 -20.14 -3.92
N ALA A 19 -21.95 -20.60 -4.16
CA ALA A 19 -20.90 -20.61 -3.14
C ALA A 19 -20.53 -19.16 -2.81
N LEU A 20 -20.98 -18.69 -1.65
CA LEU A 20 -20.52 -17.44 -1.04
C LEU A 20 -19.03 -17.60 -0.72
N ALA A 21 -18.16 -17.11 -1.60
CA ALA A 21 -16.74 -16.99 -1.28
C ALA A 21 -16.59 -15.99 -0.12
N PRO A 22 -15.88 -16.34 0.97
CA PRO A 22 -15.58 -15.38 2.02
C PRO A 22 -14.71 -14.26 1.43
N SER A 23 -15.20 -13.02 1.49
CA SER A 23 -14.40 -11.84 1.21
C SER A 23 -13.32 -11.73 2.29
N VAL A 24 -12.06 -11.93 1.90
CA VAL A 24 -10.93 -11.63 2.78
C VAL A 24 -10.90 -10.11 2.93
N PRO A 25 -11.06 -9.53 4.13
CA PRO A 25 -10.89 -8.11 4.29
C PRO A 25 -9.46 -7.75 3.90
N ASP A 26 -9.30 -6.77 3.00
CA ASP A 26 -8.00 -6.15 2.77
C ASP A 26 -7.59 -5.54 4.11
N ALA A 27 -6.66 -6.20 4.81
CA ALA A 27 -6.01 -5.62 5.96
C ALA A 27 -5.20 -4.42 5.43
N GLU A 28 -5.77 -3.22 5.54
CA GLU A 28 -5.00 -1.98 5.39
C GLU A 28 -3.80 -2.12 6.30
N ALA A 29 -2.60 -2.15 5.71
CA ALA A 29 -1.40 -2.42 6.44
C ALA A 29 -1.20 -1.31 7.48
N GLN A 30 -1.49 -1.62 8.74
CA GLN A 30 -1.36 -0.67 9.83
C GLN A 30 0.11 -0.25 9.93
N GLY A 31 0.34 1.06 10.04
CA GLY A 31 1.69 1.60 10.16
C GLY A 31 2.42 1.02 11.37
N ARG A 32 3.72 0.77 11.23
CA ARG A 32 4.62 0.29 12.29
C ARG A 32 5.71 1.30 12.57
N ARG A 33 6.32 1.23 13.75
CA ARG A 33 7.55 1.98 14.01
C ARG A 33 8.73 1.38 13.23
N ALA A 34 9.60 2.23 12.74
CA ALA A 34 10.83 1.89 12.03
C ALA A 34 11.88 2.97 12.27
N GLU A 35 13.14 2.68 11.96
CA GLU A 35 14.15 3.73 11.81
C GLU A 35 14.05 4.28 10.38
N CYS A 36 14.07 5.60 10.23
CA CYS A 36 13.80 6.26 8.95
C CYS A 36 14.73 7.46 8.70
N LEU A 37 14.90 7.77 7.41
CA LEU A 37 15.54 8.99 6.93
C LEU A 37 14.67 9.61 5.84
N LEU A 38 14.40 10.91 5.96
CA LEU A 38 13.99 11.77 4.86
C LEU A 38 15.05 12.88 4.75
N PHE A 39 15.88 12.80 3.73
CA PHE A 39 16.90 13.79 3.42
C PHE A 39 16.53 14.50 2.12
N ILE A 40 16.59 15.84 2.12
CA ILE A 40 16.24 16.68 0.97
C ILE A 40 17.20 17.86 0.93
N ASP A 41 17.87 18.07 -0.19
CA ASP A 41 18.72 19.24 -0.48
C ASP A 41 19.73 19.56 0.65
N GLY A 42 20.42 18.55 1.16
CA GLY A 42 21.43 18.75 2.20
C GLY A 42 20.90 18.72 3.64
N ARG A 43 19.59 18.58 3.86
CA ARG A 43 18.98 18.61 5.20
C ARG A 43 18.25 17.32 5.57
N ASP A 44 18.37 16.93 6.83
CA ASP A 44 17.52 15.91 7.42
C ASP A 44 16.16 16.52 7.80
N VAL A 45 15.10 16.07 7.13
CA VAL A 45 13.71 16.42 7.44
C VAL A 45 13.14 15.46 8.48
N ILE A 46 13.46 14.17 8.33
CA ILE A 46 13.16 13.11 9.29
C ILE A 46 14.46 12.33 9.52
N ARG A 47 14.84 12.13 10.77
CA ARG A 47 15.91 11.19 11.16
C ARG A 47 15.53 10.51 12.46
N GLY A 48 15.70 9.19 12.50
CA GLY A 48 15.42 8.37 13.67
C GLY A 48 14.07 7.65 13.56
N THR A 49 13.50 7.31 14.71
CA THR A 49 12.24 6.55 14.75
C THR A 49 11.11 7.31 14.07
N CYS A 50 10.40 6.64 13.15
CA CYS A 50 9.25 7.16 12.44
C CYS A 50 8.13 6.11 12.34
N MET A 51 6.96 6.52 11.86
CA MET A 51 5.90 5.61 11.42
C MET A 51 6.10 5.26 9.95
N PHE A 52 6.28 3.98 9.66
CA PHE A 52 6.31 3.40 8.32
C PHE A 52 4.98 2.72 8.01
N SER A 53 4.38 3.03 6.88
CA SER A 53 3.13 2.42 6.42
C SER A 53 3.28 1.93 4.97
N PRO A 54 3.04 0.65 4.67
CA PRO A 54 2.88 0.21 3.29
C PRO A 54 1.65 0.88 2.67
N ILE A 55 1.77 1.39 1.45
CA ILE A 55 0.64 2.00 0.71
C ILE A 55 0.30 1.25 -0.58
N GLY A 56 0.92 0.08 -0.79
CA GLY A 56 0.72 -0.77 -1.94
C GLY A 56 1.32 -2.16 -1.71
N ARG A 57 1.13 -3.07 -2.68
CA ARG A 57 1.69 -4.44 -2.66
C ARG A 57 3.00 -4.57 -3.44
N ASP A 58 3.40 -3.50 -4.11
CA ASP A 58 4.57 -3.36 -4.99
C ASP A 58 5.85 -2.89 -4.27
N GLY A 59 5.75 -2.65 -2.96
CA GLY A 59 6.83 -2.06 -2.16
C GLY A 59 6.73 -0.54 -1.99
N SER A 60 5.64 0.08 -2.46
CA SER A 60 5.32 1.48 -2.15
C SER A 60 5.04 1.68 -0.67
N PHE A 61 5.51 2.78 -0.10
CA PHE A 61 5.35 3.08 1.32
C PHE A 61 5.30 4.58 1.62
N GLN A 62 4.87 4.90 2.83
CA GLN A 62 4.95 6.21 3.45
C GLN A 62 5.81 6.13 4.72
N ILE A 63 6.62 7.16 4.96
CA ILE A 63 7.22 7.43 6.27
C ILE A 63 6.65 8.73 6.83
N MET A 64 6.44 8.79 8.14
CA MET A 64 5.93 9.97 8.84
C MET A 64 6.65 10.15 10.18
N SER A 65 7.06 11.37 10.50
CA SER A 65 7.64 11.71 11.80
C SER A 65 6.65 11.43 12.94
N LEU A 66 7.12 11.06 14.13
CA LEU A 66 6.23 10.70 15.25
C LEU A 66 5.30 11.86 15.69
N ASN A 67 5.73 13.10 15.48
CA ASN A 67 4.93 14.30 15.74
C ASN A 67 3.99 14.69 14.58
N GLY A 68 3.94 13.92 13.50
CA GLY A 68 3.12 14.17 12.30
C GLY A 68 3.53 15.38 11.45
N SER A 69 4.64 16.06 11.79
CA SER A 69 5.04 17.29 11.10
C SER A 69 5.56 17.07 9.67
N SER A 70 6.14 15.92 9.37
CA SER A 70 6.73 15.65 8.05
C SER A 70 6.43 14.23 7.61
N PHE A 71 6.18 14.05 6.31
CA PHE A 71 6.02 12.73 5.71
C PHE A 71 6.49 12.72 4.27
N ALA A 72 6.85 11.53 3.80
CA ALA A 72 7.19 11.28 2.40
C ALA A 72 6.60 9.95 1.94
N GLN A 73 6.24 9.89 0.67
CA GLN A 73 5.76 8.69 -0.02
C GLN A 73 6.74 8.29 -1.10
N VAL A 74 6.96 6.98 -1.21
CA VAL A 74 7.64 6.34 -2.35
C VAL A 74 6.60 5.50 -3.06
N GLN A 75 6.34 5.83 -4.32
CA GLN A 75 5.44 5.08 -5.20
C GLN A 75 6.28 4.31 -6.21
N VAL A 76 6.37 2.99 -6.04
CA VAL A 76 7.15 2.11 -6.90
C VAL A 76 6.42 1.98 -8.24
N GLU A 77 7.08 2.36 -9.33
CA GLU A 77 6.49 2.30 -10.67
C GLU A 77 6.82 0.97 -11.36
N ARG A 78 8.04 0.48 -11.13
CA ARG A 78 8.58 -0.75 -11.69
C ARG A 78 9.83 -1.18 -10.89
N PRO A 79 10.34 -2.42 -11.07
CA PRO A 79 11.51 -2.87 -10.32
C PRO A 79 12.68 -1.88 -10.39
N GLY A 80 13.10 -1.39 -9.22
CA GLY A 80 14.23 -0.48 -9.08
C GLY A 80 13.95 1.00 -9.39
N VAL A 81 12.72 1.37 -9.78
CA VAL A 81 12.33 2.75 -10.08
C VAL A 81 11.07 3.14 -9.32
N ALA A 82 11.11 4.28 -8.67
CA ALA A 82 9.97 4.85 -7.95
C ALA A 82 9.88 6.36 -8.17
N GLN A 83 8.71 6.91 -7.91
CA GLN A 83 8.48 8.35 -7.84
C GLN A 83 8.28 8.76 -6.39
N GLY A 84 9.00 9.79 -5.94
CA GLY A 84 8.94 10.28 -4.57
C GLY A 84 8.10 11.56 -4.41
N TYR A 85 7.43 11.69 -3.28
CA TYR A 85 6.69 12.89 -2.89
C TYR A 85 6.87 13.19 -1.39
N TRP A 86 6.81 14.45 -0.99
CA TRP A 86 6.78 14.86 0.42
C TRP A 86 5.84 16.04 0.64
N ASN A 87 5.65 16.42 1.90
CA ASN A 87 4.67 17.44 2.28
C ASN A 87 5.15 18.89 2.11
N GLY A 88 6.38 19.14 1.66
CA GLY A 88 6.88 20.49 1.34
C GLY A 88 7.25 21.36 2.55
N GLY A 89 6.67 21.10 3.72
CA GLY A 89 6.97 21.82 4.96
C GLY A 89 6.28 21.22 6.17
N ALA A 90 6.67 21.70 7.36
CA ALA A 90 6.12 21.19 8.61
C ALA A 90 4.58 21.36 8.67
N TYR A 91 3.88 20.29 9.04
CA TYR A 91 2.43 20.22 9.24
C TYR A 91 1.56 20.49 8.00
N GLN A 92 2.14 20.48 6.81
CA GLN A 92 1.35 20.52 5.59
C GLN A 92 0.59 19.19 5.41
N GLY A 93 -0.71 19.27 5.08
CA GLY A 93 -1.64 18.14 5.13
C GLY A 93 -1.63 17.20 3.91
N HIS A 94 -0.82 17.47 2.88
CA HIS A 94 -0.79 16.70 1.64
C HIS A 94 0.66 16.48 1.15
N ALA A 95 0.98 15.31 0.59
CA ALA A 95 2.24 15.10 -0.11
C ALA A 95 2.07 15.55 -1.57
N HIS A 96 2.58 16.73 -1.89
CA HIS A 96 2.44 17.35 -3.20
C HIS A 96 3.79 17.74 -3.82
N ASP A 97 4.83 17.89 -3.00
CA ASP A 97 6.14 18.29 -3.49
C ASP A 97 6.89 17.08 -4.03
N ASN A 98 7.28 17.17 -5.30
CA ASN A 98 7.91 16.10 -6.04
C ASN A 98 9.40 15.97 -5.65
N LEU A 99 9.83 14.77 -5.24
CA LEU A 99 11.23 14.45 -4.92
C LEU A 99 12.04 13.97 -6.12
N GLY A 100 11.39 13.83 -7.27
CA GLY A 100 11.92 13.28 -8.51
C GLY A 100 11.82 11.76 -8.59
N THR A 101 12.33 11.22 -9.70
CA THR A 101 12.56 9.79 -9.87
C THR A 101 13.63 9.33 -8.89
N LEU A 102 13.35 8.24 -8.18
CA LEU A 102 14.22 7.61 -7.20
C LEU A 102 14.61 6.22 -7.69
N THR A 103 15.82 5.82 -7.31
CA THR A 103 16.34 4.47 -7.53
C THR A 103 16.59 3.78 -6.20
N ARG A 104 16.45 2.46 -6.18
CA ARG A 104 16.63 1.69 -4.95
C ARG A 104 18.12 1.49 -4.66
N LYS A 105 18.55 1.89 -3.47
CA LYS A 105 19.88 1.62 -2.90
C LYS A 105 19.72 1.11 -1.48
N GLU A 106 19.88 -0.21 -1.30
CA GLU A 106 19.68 -0.89 -0.02
C GLU A 106 18.25 -0.64 0.55
N ALA A 107 18.18 -0.04 1.75
CA ALA A 107 16.94 0.33 2.43
C ALA A 107 16.34 1.67 1.95
N CYS A 108 17.02 2.36 1.02
CA CYS A 108 16.67 3.70 0.58
C CYS A 108 16.18 3.72 -0.87
N TRP A 109 15.32 4.69 -1.15
CA TRP A 109 15.02 5.19 -2.48
C TRP A 109 15.61 6.59 -2.61
N SER A 110 16.53 6.77 -3.56
CA SER A 110 17.38 7.97 -3.62
C SER A 110 17.65 8.46 -5.04
N ASN A 111 17.97 9.75 -5.12
CA ASN A 111 18.62 10.42 -6.24
C ASN A 111 19.65 11.43 -5.69
N ASP A 112 20.11 12.36 -6.52
CA ASP A 112 21.14 13.33 -6.13
C ASP A 112 20.69 14.35 -5.07
N SER A 113 19.38 14.63 -4.98
CA SER A 113 18.83 15.66 -4.07
C SER A 113 18.05 15.07 -2.88
N ALA A 114 17.55 13.85 -3.00
CA ALA A 114 16.63 13.26 -2.03
C ALA A 114 17.00 11.82 -1.67
N SER A 115 16.72 11.43 -0.43
CA SER A 115 16.73 10.04 0.03
C SER A 115 15.60 9.76 1.01
N VAL A 116 14.86 8.70 0.75
CA VAL A 116 13.79 8.17 1.60
C VAL A 116 14.14 6.76 2.01
N CYS A 117 14.46 6.56 3.28
CA CYS A 117 14.91 5.27 3.82
C CYS A 117 13.99 4.78 4.94
N ALA A 118 13.82 3.46 5.01
CA ALA A 118 13.17 2.78 6.11
C ALA A 118 13.86 1.43 6.36
N TRP A 119 14.34 1.22 7.59
CA TRP A 119 15.03 -0.01 8.03
C TRP A 119 14.08 -0.93 8.84
#